data_AF-A0A934CFG5-F1
#
_entry.id   AF-A0A934CFG5-F1
#
_cell.length_a   1.000
_cell.length_b   1.000
_cell.length_c   1.000
_cell.angle_alpha   90.00
_cell.angle_beta   90.00
_cell.angle_gamma   90.00
#
_symmetry.space_group_name_H-M   'P 1'
#
loop_
_entity.id
_entity.type
_entity.pdbx_description
1 polymer ?
#
loop_
_entity_poly.entity_id
_entity_poly.type
_entity_poly.pdbx_seq_one_letter_code
_entity_poly.pdbx_strand_id
1 'polypeptide(L)'
;MSGPYPTSVTLVSGRHDANEILFVAGAFLPCSYNSVDLVSRNVKVKKDIYLTPFIAFSFLFNIQYCDRKMPLIEISQASPNTLFWIALDKAGFKLAKKFFDKHHVDFEKPIYKEVRKLNLSHQKMPPYPYLQKRIWMGILDEILSYRHEYMKIRSLAERHEFLLKHISLPSEAKSYVEWMQTVKEIMSPWKKVIEDIQSDWS
;
A
#
# COMPACT_ATOMS: atom_id res chain seq x y z
N MET A 1 -28.37 -8.75 6.96
CA MET A 1 -27.93 -10.12 6.61
C MET A 1 -26.42 -10.08 6.45
N SER A 2 -25.68 -10.72 7.35
CA SER A 2 -24.22 -10.79 7.38
C SER A 2 -23.70 -11.83 6.38
N GLY A 3 -23.51 -11.42 5.12
CA GLY A 3 -22.80 -12.21 4.10
C GLY A 3 -21.28 -12.07 4.25
N PRO A 4 -20.48 -12.95 3.63
CA PRO A 4 -19.02 -12.94 3.79
C PRO A 4 -18.46 -11.62 3.25
N TYR A 5 -17.88 -10.81 4.14
CA TYR A 5 -17.06 -9.67 3.76
C TYR A 5 -16.04 -10.15 2.70
N PRO A 6 -15.80 -9.43 1.60
CA PRO A 6 -14.59 -9.67 0.83
C PRO A 6 -13.43 -9.23 1.68
N THR A 7 -12.84 -10.20 2.33
CA THR A 7 -11.71 -9.96 3.21
C THR A 7 -10.40 -9.88 2.44
N SER A 8 -10.44 -9.81 1.10
CA SER A 8 -9.25 -9.84 0.24
C SER A 8 -9.32 -8.80 -0.88
N VAL A 9 -8.27 -8.00 -1.02
CA VAL A 9 -8.02 -7.12 -2.18
C VAL A 9 -6.82 -7.62 -2.96
N THR A 10 -6.87 -7.56 -4.28
CA THR A 10 -5.71 -7.84 -5.14
C THR A 10 -5.19 -6.54 -5.76
N LEU A 11 -3.96 -6.15 -5.45
CA LEU A 11 -3.27 -5.04 -6.11
C LEU A 11 -2.43 -5.59 -7.27
N VAL A 12 -2.55 -4.99 -8.46
CA VAL A 12 -1.86 -5.46 -9.66
C VAL A 12 -1.00 -4.35 -10.26
N SER A 13 0.28 -4.65 -10.48
CA SER A 13 1.16 -3.80 -11.25
C SER A 13 1.92 -4.63 -12.29
N GLY A 14 2.01 -4.11 -13.51
CA GLY A 14 2.67 -4.77 -14.62
C GLY A 14 4.12 -4.33 -14.82
N ARG A 15 4.63 -3.45 -13.96
CA ARG A 15 6.01 -2.96 -14.01
C ARG A 15 6.97 -4.00 -13.42
N HIS A 16 8.24 -3.94 -13.83
CA HIS A 16 9.27 -4.87 -13.35
C HIS A 16 9.77 -4.50 -11.93
N ASP A 17 9.67 -3.21 -11.58
CA ASP A 17 10.07 -2.56 -10.33
C ASP A 17 8.85 -2.22 -9.44
N ALA A 18 7.81 -3.04 -9.52
CA ALA A 18 6.50 -2.74 -8.93
C ALA A 18 6.35 -3.11 -7.46
N ASN A 19 7.23 -3.97 -6.93
CA ASN A 19 7.02 -4.65 -5.65
C ASN A 19 6.89 -3.64 -4.51
N GLU A 20 7.82 -2.68 -4.50
CA GLU A 20 7.87 -1.52 -3.62
C GLU A 20 6.53 -0.80 -3.56
N ILE A 21 6.00 -0.44 -4.73
CA ILE A 21 4.76 0.33 -4.88
C ILE A 21 3.59 -0.52 -4.40
N LEU A 22 3.57 -1.81 -4.76
CA LEU A 22 2.52 -2.75 -4.34
C LEU A 22 2.50 -2.92 -2.81
N PHE A 23 3.66 -3.05 -2.16
CA PHE A 23 3.75 -3.16 -0.71
C PHE A 23 3.27 -1.89 -0.02
N VAL A 24 3.69 -0.71 -0.49
CA VAL A 24 3.32 0.57 0.10
C VAL A 24 1.82 0.85 -0.13
N ALA A 25 1.32 0.63 -1.34
CA ALA A 25 -0.09 0.76 -1.66
C ALA A 25 -0.94 -0.21 -0.82
N GLY A 26 -0.49 -1.45 -0.69
CA GLY A 26 -1.12 -2.47 0.13
C GLY A 26 -1.16 -2.10 1.60
N ALA A 27 -0.14 -1.40 2.10
CA ALA A 27 -0.07 -0.93 3.48
C ALA A 27 -0.97 0.30 3.76
N PHE A 28 -1.33 1.08 2.74
CA PHE A 28 -2.29 2.20 2.89
C PHE A 28 -3.76 1.79 2.93
N LEU A 29 -4.08 0.54 2.58
CA LEU A 29 -5.46 0.04 2.64
C LEU A 29 -5.95 -0.10 4.09
N PRO A 30 -7.27 0.05 4.34
CA PRO A 30 -7.87 -0.17 5.66
C PRO A 30 -7.54 -1.56 6.26
N CYS A 31 -7.44 -1.63 7.58
CA CYS A 31 -7.09 -2.86 8.31
C CYS A 31 -8.22 -3.90 8.37
N SER A 32 -9.40 -3.57 7.87
CA SER A 32 -10.57 -4.46 7.76
C SER A 32 -10.40 -5.60 6.76
N TYR A 33 -9.34 -5.61 5.94
CA TYR A 33 -9.02 -6.72 5.05
C TYR A 33 -8.16 -7.79 5.74
N ASN A 34 -8.55 -9.07 5.59
CA ASN A 34 -7.76 -10.21 6.06
C ASN A 34 -6.54 -10.50 5.18
N SER A 35 -6.59 -10.19 3.89
CA SER A 35 -5.46 -10.34 2.96
C SER A 35 -5.40 -9.24 1.90
N VAL A 36 -4.19 -8.93 1.45
CA VAL A 36 -3.95 -8.09 0.28
C VAL A 36 -2.96 -8.79 -0.64
N ASP A 37 -3.45 -9.39 -1.72
CA ASP A 37 -2.59 -10.08 -2.68
C ASP A 37 -1.87 -9.05 -3.54
N LEU A 38 -0.54 -9.12 -3.60
CA LEU A 38 0.29 -8.21 -4.37
C LEU A 38 0.76 -8.93 -5.64
N VAL A 39 0.18 -8.56 -6.78
CA VAL A 39 0.49 -9.18 -8.07
C VAL A 39 1.56 -8.39 -8.79
N SER A 40 2.70 -9.04 -9.00
CA SER A 40 3.86 -8.48 -9.69
C SER A 40 4.41 -9.45 -10.74
N ARG A 41 5.17 -8.91 -11.69
CA ARG A 41 5.98 -9.72 -12.62
C ARG A 41 7.28 -10.23 -12.01
N ASN A 42 7.69 -9.70 -10.86
CA ASN A 42 8.93 -10.07 -10.18
C ASN A 42 8.66 -10.49 -8.73
N VAL A 43 8.40 -11.77 -8.50
CA VAL A 43 8.08 -12.30 -7.16
C VAL A 43 9.32 -12.68 -6.32
N LYS A 44 10.54 -12.49 -6.84
CA LYS A 44 11.78 -12.94 -6.18
C LYS A 44 12.23 -12.04 -5.02
N VAL A 45 11.55 -10.92 -4.83
CA VAL A 45 11.92 -9.89 -3.87
C VAL A 45 11.30 -10.18 -2.51
N LYS A 46 12.11 -10.04 -1.45
CA LYS A 46 11.66 -10.27 -0.07
C LYS A 46 10.91 -9.04 0.48
N LYS A 47 9.72 -9.28 1.06
CA LYS A 47 8.90 -8.27 1.78
C LYS A 47 9.70 -7.46 2.81
N ASP A 48 10.65 -8.11 3.50
CA ASP A 48 11.42 -7.52 4.60
C ASP A 48 12.24 -6.29 4.22
N ILE A 49 12.58 -6.14 2.94
CA ILE A 49 13.34 -5.00 2.43
C ILE A 49 12.52 -3.70 2.56
N TYR A 50 11.19 -3.78 2.44
CA TYR A 50 10.29 -2.63 2.47
C TYR A 50 9.67 -2.38 3.83
N LEU A 51 9.69 -3.39 4.71
CA LEU A 51 9.02 -3.32 5.99
C LEU A 51 9.67 -2.30 6.94
N THR A 52 11.00 -2.26 7.04
CA THR A 52 11.70 -1.33 7.92
C THR A 52 11.50 0.15 7.54
N PRO A 53 11.67 0.56 6.28
CA PRO A 53 11.35 1.93 5.84
C PRO A 53 9.88 2.29 6.08
N PHE A 54 8.96 1.37 5.82
CA PHE A 54 7.53 1.60 6.01
C PHE A 54 7.16 1.77 7.49
N ILE A 55 7.74 0.97 8.39
CA ILE A 55 7.53 1.12 9.84
C ILE A 55 8.03 2.49 10.31
N ALA A 56 9.25 2.88 9.92
CA ALA A 56 9.78 4.20 10.27
C ALA A 56 8.87 5.33 9.75
N PHE A 57 8.41 5.23 8.51
CA PHE A 57 7.44 6.16 7.95
C PHE A 57 6.10 6.18 8.70
N SER A 58 5.61 5.02 9.13
CA SER A 58 4.35 4.91 9.86
C SER A 58 4.38 5.68 11.19
N PHE A 59 5.52 5.62 11.90
CA PHE A 59 5.77 6.45 13.09
C PHE A 59 5.88 7.93 12.73
N LEU A 60 6.66 8.26 11.70
CA LEU A 60 6.90 9.63 11.27
C LEU A 60 5.67 10.33 10.71
N PHE A 61 4.65 9.62 10.22
CA PHE A 61 3.49 10.26 9.56
C PHE A 61 2.14 9.79 10.10
N ASN A 62 2.16 9.13 11.27
CA ASN A 62 0.99 8.61 11.95
C ASN A 62 0.08 7.79 11.02
N ILE A 63 0.70 6.88 10.25
CA ILE A 63 -0.03 5.94 9.41
C ILE A 63 -0.18 4.65 10.19
N GLN A 64 -1.40 4.14 10.28
CA GLN A 64 -1.61 2.85 10.91
C GLN A 64 -1.07 1.74 10.01
N TYR A 65 0.05 1.13 10.41
CA TYR A 65 0.47 -0.15 9.85
C TYR A 65 -0.28 -1.27 10.55
N CYS A 66 -0.88 -2.17 9.78
CA CYS A 66 -1.47 -3.40 10.29
C CYS A 66 -0.68 -4.58 9.74
N ASP A 67 -0.20 -5.43 10.65
CA ASP A 67 0.47 -6.67 10.29
C ASP A 67 -0.55 -7.64 9.67
N ARG A 68 -0.69 -7.55 8.35
CA ARG A 68 -1.59 -8.38 7.55
C ARG A 68 -0.81 -9.20 6.53
N LYS A 69 -1.44 -10.30 6.10
CA LYS A 69 -0.92 -11.15 5.03
C LYS A 69 -0.92 -10.36 3.72
N MET A 70 0.27 -10.05 3.23
CA MET A 70 0.50 -9.36 1.95
C MET A 70 1.42 -10.20 1.07
N PRO A 71 0.95 -11.36 0.56
CA PRO A 71 1.78 -12.23 -0.25
C PRO A 71 2.08 -11.55 -1.60
N LEU A 72 3.34 -11.57 -2.01
CA LEU A 72 3.76 -11.20 -3.35
C LEU A 72 3.62 -12.44 -4.24
N ILE A 73 2.71 -12.38 -5.20
CA ILE A 73 2.32 -13.53 -6.03
C ILE A 73 2.41 -13.22 -7.51
N GLU A 74 2.52 -14.26 -8.33
CA GLU A 74 2.35 -14.13 -9.77
C GLU A 74 0.87 -14.01 -10.11
N ILE A 75 0.53 -13.39 -11.24
CA ILE A 75 -0.88 -13.25 -11.62
C ILE A 75 -1.57 -14.61 -11.87
N SER A 76 -0.81 -15.64 -12.24
CA SER A 76 -1.30 -17.01 -12.40
C SER A 76 -1.82 -17.62 -11.08
N GLN A 77 -1.40 -17.07 -9.95
CA GLN A 77 -1.78 -17.51 -8.60
C GLN A 77 -2.92 -16.67 -8.02
N ALA A 78 -3.30 -15.57 -8.68
CA ALA A 78 -4.42 -14.73 -8.25
C ALA A 78 -5.75 -15.49 -8.37
N SER A 79 -6.69 -15.21 -7.47
CA SER A 79 -8.02 -15.78 -7.57
C SER A 79 -8.83 -15.05 -8.65
N PRO A 80 -9.43 -15.76 -9.64
CA PRO A 80 -10.36 -15.15 -10.58
C PRO A 80 -11.67 -14.71 -9.91
N ASN A 81 -11.94 -15.23 -8.70
CA ASN A 81 -13.10 -14.89 -7.88
C ASN A 81 -12.79 -13.82 -6.83
N THR A 82 -11.66 -13.11 -6.94
CA THR A 82 -11.37 -11.98 -6.08
C THR A 82 -12.47 -10.93 -6.22
N LEU A 83 -13.02 -10.54 -5.07
CA LEU A 83 -14.11 -9.57 -4.99
C LEU A 83 -13.65 -8.13 -5.24
N PHE A 84 -12.37 -7.80 -5.08
CA PHE A 84 -11.81 -6.48 -5.40
C PHE A 84 -10.39 -6.56 -5.95
N TRP A 85 -10.17 -5.91 -7.09
CA TRP A 85 -8.85 -5.75 -7.66
C TRP A 85 -8.59 -4.29 -8.00
N ILE A 86 -7.32 -3.87 -7.93
CA ILE A 86 -6.87 -2.51 -8.21
C ILE A 86 -5.65 -2.58 -9.11
N ALA A 87 -5.74 -2.03 -10.31
CA ALA A 87 -4.58 -1.85 -11.17
C ALA A 87 -3.86 -0.52 -10.83
N LEU A 88 -2.59 -0.61 -10.43
CA LEU A 88 -1.78 0.56 -10.04
C LEU A 88 -1.14 1.27 -11.25
N ASP A 89 -1.16 0.65 -12.43
CA ASP A 89 -0.64 1.22 -13.66
C ASP A 89 -1.27 0.57 -14.91
N LYS A 90 -1.05 1.19 -16.08
CA LYS A 90 -1.57 0.71 -17.37
C LYS A 90 -1.12 -0.72 -17.72
N ALA A 91 0.09 -1.12 -17.33
CA ALA A 91 0.57 -2.47 -17.59
C ALA A 91 -0.10 -3.48 -16.65
N GLY A 92 -0.37 -3.11 -15.40
CA GLY A 92 -1.14 -3.87 -14.43
C GLY A 92 -2.58 -4.06 -14.89
N PHE A 93 -3.20 -3.01 -15.43
CA PHE A 93 -4.55 -3.10 -16.02
C PHE A 93 -4.59 -4.09 -17.18
N LYS A 94 -3.64 -4.01 -18.13
CA LYS A 94 -3.55 -4.96 -19.26
C LYS A 94 -3.31 -6.39 -18.78
N LEU A 95 -2.47 -6.55 -17.75
CA LEU A 95 -2.14 -7.85 -17.17
C LEU A 95 -3.39 -8.48 -16.52
N ALA A 96 -4.11 -7.70 -15.72
CA ALA A 96 -5.35 -8.12 -15.07
C ALA A 96 -6.44 -8.44 -16.09
N LYS A 97 -6.69 -7.54 -17.07
CA LYS A 97 -7.67 -7.78 -18.14
C LYS A 97 -7.43 -9.11 -18.85
N LYS A 98 -6.20 -9.38 -19.30
CA LYS A 98 -5.85 -10.65 -19.96
C LYS A 98 -6.11 -11.87 -19.07
N PHE A 99 -5.85 -11.76 -17.77
CA PHE A 99 -6.11 -12.83 -16.82
C PHE A 99 -7.61 -13.10 -16.68
N PHE A 100 -8.42 -12.08 -16.39
CA PHE A 100 -9.86 -12.26 -16.22
C PHE A 100 -10.58 -12.68 -17.51
N ASP A 101 -10.16 -12.16 -18.67
CA ASP A 101 -10.65 -12.59 -19.99
C ASP A 101 -10.43 -14.10 -20.20
N LYS A 102 -9.27 -14.62 -19.80
CA LYS A 102 -8.94 -16.07 -19.87
C LYS A 102 -9.84 -16.92 -18.96
N HIS A 103 -10.32 -16.35 -17.87
CA HIS A 103 -11.19 -17.02 -16.90
C HIS A 103 -12.68 -16.74 -17.14
N HIS A 104 -13.05 -16.12 -18.27
CA HIS A 104 -14.42 -15.75 -18.60
C HIS A 104 -15.10 -14.87 -17.54
N VAL A 105 -14.31 -14.07 -16.82
CA VAL A 105 -14.79 -13.09 -15.85
C VAL A 105 -14.81 -11.73 -16.52
N ASP A 106 -15.96 -11.05 -16.50
CA ASP A 106 -16.06 -9.69 -17.02
C ASP A 106 -15.31 -8.72 -16.10
N PHE A 107 -14.08 -8.41 -16.51
CA PHE A 107 -13.18 -7.47 -15.84
C PHE A 107 -13.75 -6.06 -15.76
N GLU A 108 -14.55 -5.64 -16.74
CA GLU A 108 -15.08 -4.29 -16.82
C GLU A 108 -16.44 -4.17 -16.12
N LYS A 109 -17.02 -5.30 -15.68
CA LYS A 109 -18.22 -5.31 -14.87
C LYS A 109 -17.91 -4.63 -13.53
N PRO A 110 -18.53 -3.49 -13.23
CA PRO A 110 -18.28 -2.79 -12.00
C PRO A 110 -18.74 -3.64 -10.82
N ILE A 111 -17.84 -3.91 -9.89
CA ILE A 111 -18.21 -4.41 -8.56
C ILE A 111 -18.91 -3.27 -7.78
N TYR A 112 -18.54 -2.02 -8.09
CA TYR A 112 -19.17 -0.80 -7.57
C TYR A 112 -19.04 0.37 -8.58
N LYS A 113 -19.99 1.32 -8.60
CA LYS A 113 -20.09 2.37 -9.64
C LYS A 113 -18.84 3.27 -9.74
N GLU A 114 -18.18 3.56 -8.62
CA GLU A 114 -17.01 4.47 -8.56
C GLU A 114 -15.67 3.78 -8.90
N VAL A 115 -15.59 2.44 -8.86
CA VAL A 115 -14.35 1.67 -9.08
C VAL A 115 -13.83 1.84 -10.53
N ARG A 116 -14.73 1.99 -11.51
CA ARG A 116 -14.36 2.18 -12.93
C ARG A 116 -13.48 3.42 -13.16
N LYS A 117 -13.66 4.48 -12.37
CA LYS A 117 -12.93 5.76 -12.55
C LYS A 117 -11.53 5.73 -11.95
N LEU A 118 -11.27 4.85 -10.99
CA LEU A 118 -10.02 4.80 -10.25
C LEU A 118 -9.02 3.77 -10.79
N ASN A 119 -9.51 2.74 -11.52
CA ASN A 119 -8.73 1.62 -12.09
C ASN A 119 -7.56 2.01 -13.01
N LEU A 120 -7.41 3.30 -13.30
CA LEU A 120 -6.31 3.86 -14.06
C LEU A 120 -5.86 5.14 -13.36
N SER A 121 -4.97 5.03 -12.37
CA SER A 121 -4.21 6.22 -11.97
C SER A 121 -3.38 6.65 -13.17
N HIS A 122 -3.82 7.71 -13.86
CA HIS A 122 -3.10 8.31 -14.97
C HIS A 122 -1.74 8.89 -14.53
N GLN A 123 -1.52 9.02 -13.23
CA GLN A 123 -0.26 9.47 -12.65
C GLN A 123 0.81 8.39 -12.83
N LYS A 124 1.91 8.76 -13.47
CA LYS A 124 3.12 7.94 -13.50
C LYS A 124 3.61 7.79 -12.07
N MET A 125 3.54 6.57 -11.53
CA MET A 125 4.18 6.25 -10.25
C MET A 125 5.68 6.60 -10.34
N PRO A 126 6.21 7.47 -9.46
CA PRO A 126 7.62 7.84 -9.49
C PRO A 126 8.51 6.61 -9.27
N PRO A 127 9.69 6.53 -9.89
CA PRO A 127 10.63 5.44 -9.65
C PRO A 127 11.03 5.44 -8.17
N TYR A 128 11.22 4.24 -7.63
CA TYR A 128 11.62 4.06 -6.25
C TYR A 128 13.03 4.63 -6.01
N PRO A 129 13.21 5.55 -5.04
CA PRO A 129 14.55 6.01 -4.71
C PRO A 129 15.31 4.88 -4.00
N TYR A 130 16.58 4.69 -4.35
CA TYR A 130 17.41 3.61 -3.85
C TYR A 130 17.46 3.60 -2.31
N LEU A 131 17.06 2.49 -1.70
CA LEU A 131 17.08 2.35 -0.24
C LEU A 131 18.34 1.68 0.26
N GLN A 132 19.11 2.43 1.05
CA GLN A 132 20.12 1.85 1.91
C GLN A 132 19.48 1.45 3.24
N LYS A 133 19.33 0.14 3.48
CA LYS A 133 18.75 -0.41 4.72
C LYS A 133 19.36 0.22 5.98
N ARG A 134 20.67 0.52 5.97
CA ARG A 134 21.39 1.15 7.08
C ARG A 134 20.84 2.53 7.47
N ILE A 135 20.40 3.33 6.48
CA ILE A 135 19.81 4.65 6.75
C ILE A 135 18.51 4.49 7.54
N TRP A 136 17.63 3.58 7.11
CA TRP A 136 16.34 3.34 7.78
C TRP A 136 16.46 2.70 9.15
N MET A 137 17.43 1.81 9.34
CA MET A 137 17.76 1.29 10.67
C MET A 137 18.18 2.42 11.60
N GLY A 138 19.06 3.32 11.15
CA GLY A 138 19.48 4.48 11.95
C GLY A 138 18.32 5.40 12.33
N ILE A 139 17.42 5.69 11.39
CA ILE A 139 16.20 6.49 11.66
C ILE A 139 15.30 5.76 12.68
N LEU A 140 15.14 4.45 12.56
CA LEU A 140 14.33 3.68 13.50
C LEU A 140 14.95 3.66 14.90
N ASP A 141 16.26 3.50 15.00
CA ASP A 141 16.98 3.57 16.28
C ASP A 141 16.81 4.95 16.93
N GLU A 142 16.85 6.02 16.14
CA GLU A 142 16.62 7.39 16.61
C GLU A 142 15.17 7.58 17.10
N ILE A 143 14.16 7.10 16.35
CA ILE A 143 12.75 7.09 16.80
C ILE A 143 12.61 6.37 18.15
N LEU A 144 13.23 5.19 18.27
CA LEU A 144 13.16 4.38 19.47
C LEU A 144 13.87 5.02 20.67
N SER A 145 14.93 5.81 20.43
CA SER A 145 15.62 6.56 21.49
C SER A 145 14.70 7.58 22.16
N TYR A 146 13.76 8.16 21.42
CA TYR A 146 12.76 9.10 21.94
C TYR A 146 11.48 8.45 22.47
N ARG A 147 11.39 7.11 22.48
CA ARG A 147 10.14 6.39 22.81
C ARG A 147 9.52 6.84 24.14
N HIS A 148 10.31 7.09 25.18
CA HIS A 148 9.78 7.49 26.48
C HIS A 148 9.17 8.89 26.48
N GLU A 149 9.73 9.83 25.72
CA GLU A 149 9.19 11.18 25.57
C GLU A 149 7.96 11.17 24.66
N TYR A 150 8.08 10.47 23.53
CA TYR A 150 7.00 10.25 22.58
C TYR A 150 5.74 9.67 23.23
N MET A 151 5.88 8.69 24.13
CA MET A 151 4.75 8.03 24.80
C MET A 151 4.06 8.93 25.84
N LYS A 152 4.72 9.98 26.35
CA LYS A 152 4.11 10.95 27.29
C LYS A 152 3.18 11.93 26.58
N ILE A 153 3.41 12.19 25.30
CA ILE A 153 2.57 13.06 24.46
C ILE A 153 1.25 12.33 24.21
N ARG A 154 0.11 13.00 24.42
CA ARG A 154 -1.21 12.37 24.30
C ARG A 154 -1.78 12.44 22.89
N SER A 155 -1.57 13.57 22.20
CA SER A 155 -2.08 13.76 20.85
C SER A 155 -1.18 13.09 19.82
N LEU A 156 -1.79 12.41 18.84
CA LEU A 156 -1.06 11.86 17.70
C LEU A 156 -0.44 12.97 16.82
N ALA A 157 -1.09 14.13 16.73
CA ALA A 157 -0.57 15.28 15.99
C ALA A 157 0.68 15.86 16.67
N GLU A 158 0.64 16.02 18.00
CA GLU A 158 1.79 16.51 18.78
C GLU A 158 2.96 15.50 18.74
N ARG A 159 2.66 14.20 18.77
CA ARG A 159 3.66 13.13 18.60
C ARG A 159 4.36 13.22 17.25
N HIS A 160 3.60 13.48 16.20
CA HIS A 160 4.12 13.66 14.85
C HIS A 160 5.05 14.88 14.78
N GLU A 161 4.61 16.04 15.26
CA GLU A 161 5.43 17.25 15.31
C GLU A 161 6.70 17.07 16.15
N PHE A 162 6.59 16.37 17.27
CA PHE A 162 7.73 16.03 18.11
C PHE A 162 8.78 15.23 17.32
N LEU A 163 8.38 14.16 16.62
CA LEU A 163 9.31 13.34 15.84
C LEU A 163 9.94 14.14 14.70
N LEU A 164 9.16 14.95 13.96
CA LEU A 164 9.68 15.78 12.88
C LEU A 164 10.70 16.83 13.35
N LYS A 165 10.60 17.29 14.61
CA LYS A 165 11.53 18.25 15.19
C LYS A 165 12.84 17.60 15.65
N HIS A 166 12.81 16.34 16.08
CA HIS A 166 13.94 15.69 16.74
C HIS A 166 14.69 14.71 15.85
N ILE A 167 14.08 14.22 14.77
CA ILE A 167 14.71 13.27 13.85
C ILE A 167 15.21 13.99 12.62
N SER A 168 16.52 13.91 12.38
CA SER A 168 17.13 14.46 11.17
C SER A 168 17.08 13.45 10.03
N LEU A 169 16.28 13.72 9.01
CA LEU A 169 16.22 12.87 7.82
C LEU A 169 17.34 13.23 6.82
N PRO A 170 18.20 12.27 6.43
CA PRO A 170 19.10 12.43 5.29
C PRO A 170 18.33 12.72 3.99
N SER A 171 18.99 13.30 3.00
CA SER A 171 18.41 13.62 1.68
C SER A 171 17.63 12.47 1.06
N GLU A 172 18.19 11.26 1.12
CA GLU A 172 17.64 10.04 0.57
C GLU A 172 16.36 9.62 1.28
N ALA A 173 16.32 9.80 2.61
CA ALA A 173 15.12 9.51 3.41
C ALA A 173 14.02 10.54 3.14
N LYS A 174 14.38 11.81 2.95
CA LYS A 174 13.42 12.86 2.55
C LYS A 174 12.78 12.56 1.21
N SER A 175 13.57 12.22 0.19
CA SER A 175 13.04 11.84 -1.12
C SER A 175 12.14 10.60 -1.06
N TYR A 176 12.46 9.63 -0.21
CA TYR A 176 11.61 8.46 -0.02
C TYR A 176 10.29 8.80 0.71
N VAL A 177 10.35 9.70 1.70
CA VAL A 177 9.16 10.25 2.38
C VAL A 177 8.23 10.95 1.40
N GLU A 178 8.75 11.84 0.56
CA GLU A 178 8.00 12.53 -0.50
C GLU A 178 7.39 11.54 -1.49
N TRP A 179 8.14 10.50 -1.85
CA TRP A 179 7.66 9.43 -2.70
C TRP A 179 6.50 8.65 -2.06
N MET A 180 6.58 8.29 -0.78
CA MET A 180 5.49 7.60 -0.08
C MET A 180 4.26 8.49 0.09
N GLN A 181 4.43 9.80 0.28
CA GLN A 181 3.31 10.75 0.30
C GLN A 181 2.60 10.78 -1.07
N THR A 182 3.36 10.78 -2.16
CA THR A 182 2.80 10.67 -3.52
C THR A 182 1.98 9.37 -3.68
N VAL A 183 2.51 8.23 -3.22
CA VAL A 183 1.78 6.95 -3.26
C VAL A 183 0.52 7.01 -2.39
N LYS A 184 0.58 7.61 -1.20
CA LYS A 184 -0.59 7.82 -0.33
C LYS A 184 -1.68 8.62 -1.02
N GLU A 185 -1.32 9.71 -1.68
CA GLU A 185 -2.27 10.57 -2.41
C GLU A 185 -2.94 9.80 -3.56
N ILE A 186 -2.16 9.02 -4.33
CA ILE A 186 -2.69 8.16 -5.38
C ILE A 186 -3.65 7.10 -4.83
N MET A 187 -3.38 6.56 -3.64
CA MET A 187 -4.21 5.55 -3.00
C MET A 187 -5.40 6.11 -2.21
N SER A 188 -5.44 7.42 -1.94
CA SER A 188 -6.48 8.04 -1.11
C SER A 188 -7.90 7.89 -1.69
N PRO A 189 -8.13 8.06 -3.00
CA PRO A 189 -9.46 7.81 -3.59
C PRO A 189 -9.92 6.36 -3.41
N TRP A 190 -8.99 5.41 -3.49
CA TRP A 190 -9.28 3.98 -3.31
C TRP A 190 -9.68 3.67 -1.89
N LYS A 191 -9.00 4.26 -0.90
CA LYS A 191 -9.35 4.12 0.51
C LYS A 191 -10.82 4.51 0.75
N LYS A 192 -11.27 5.63 0.20
CA LYS A 192 -12.66 6.09 0.36
C LYS A 192 -13.66 5.13 -0.29
N VAL A 193 -13.43 4.72 -1.54
CA VAL A 193 -14.31 3.77 -2.24
C VAL A 193 -14.43 2.46 -1.47
N ILE A 194 -13.32 2.00 -0.90
CA ILE A 194 -13.27 0.81 -0.04
C ILE A 194 -14.10 0.99 1.23
N GLU A 195 -13.93 2.13 1.92
CA GLU A 195 -14.70 2.45 3.13
C GLU A 195 -16.20 2.52 2.83
N ASP A 196 -16.59 3.13 1.70
CA ASP A 196 -17.98 3.21 1.25
C ASP A 196 -18.57 1.81 0.98
N ILE A 197 -17.83 0.95 0.28
CA ILE A 197 -18.22 -0.46 0.04
C ILE A 197 -18.42 -1.21 1.37
N GLN A 198 -17.53 -1.01 2.34
CA GLN A 198 -17.61 -1.67 3.64
C GLN A 198 -18.82 -1.20 4.43
N SER A 199 -19.10 0.11 4.40
CA SER A 199 -20.26 0.71 5.05
C SER A 199 -21.59 0.22 4.47
N ASP A 200 -21.67 -0.01 3.15
CA ASP A 200 -22.87 -0.53 2.50
C ASP A 200 -23.19 -1.99 2.88
N TRP A 201 -22.21 -2.71 3.44
CA TRP A 201 -22.34 -4.11 3.85
C TRP A 201 -22.51 -4.33 5.34
N SER A 202 -22.20 -3.33 6.17
CA SER A 202 -22.46 -3.30 7.61
C SER A 202 -23.91 -2.91 7.91
#